data_AF-A0A060NJQ4-F1
#
_entry.id   AF-A0A060NJQ4-F1
#
_cell.length_a   1.000
_cell.length_b   1.000
_cell.length_c   1.000
_cell.angle_alpha   90.00
_cell.angle_beta   90.00
_cell.angle_gamma   90.00
#
_symmetry.space_group_name_H-M   'P 1'
#
loop_
_entity.id
_entity.type
_entity.pdbx_description
1 polymer ?
#
loop_
_entity_poly.entity_id
_entity_poly.type
_entity_poly.pdbx_seq_one_letter_code
_entity_poly.pdbx_strand_id
1 'polypeptide(L)'
;MRVYWEDTDAGGIVFYANYLKFFERARTEWLRSLGLEQQRLREQTGGLFVVTETALRYHRPARLDDLLQVSARVTELGRASMTLQQKARLLPPHSSLADPGAAAARAAEALEPAVAELLCDASIRIGWVDAATLRPLRLPPALVHLLNQS
;
A
#
# COMPACT_ATOMS: atom_id res chain seq x y z
N MET A 1 8.02 -5.08 -2.55
CA MET A 1 8.56 -4.71 -1.23
C MET A 1 9.28 -5.91 -0.66
N ARG A 2 10.56 -5.80 -0.31
CA ARG A 2 11.34 -6.90 0.28
C ARG A 2 11.15 -6.91 1.80
N VAL A 3 11.02 -8.08 2.41
CA VAL A 3 11.06 -8.26 3.86
C VAL A 3 12.51 -8.23 4.34
N TYR A 4 12.82 -7.34 5.28
CA TYR A 4 14.14 -7.23 5.91
C TYR A 4 14.14 -7.73 7.36
N TRP A 5 15.31 -7.88 7.95
CA TRP A 5 15.47 -8.30 9.35
C TRP A 5 14.64 -7.46 10.33
N GLU A 6 14.58 -6.13 10.12
CA GLU A 6 13.77 -5.21 10.93
C GLU A 6 12.26 -5.45 10.87
N ASP A 7 11.80 -6.18 9.85
CA ASP A 7 10.40 -6.53 9.68
C ASP A 7 10.02 -7.81 10.46
N THR A 8 11.00 -8.59 10.91
CA THR A 8 10.81 -9.91 11.53
C THR A 8 10.83 -9.87 13.07
N ASP A 9 10.23 -10.88 13.70
CA ASP A 9 10.29 -11.09 15.16
C ASP A 9 11.00 -12.40 15.54
N ALA A 10 11.03 -12.72 16.84
CA ALA A 10 11.67 -13.93 17.37
C ALA A 10 11.07 -15.25 16.84
N GLY A 11 9.87 -15.21 16.22
CA GLY A 11 9.25 -16.33 15.53
C GLY A 11 9.80 -16.58 14.13
N GLY A 12 10.73 -15.75 13.63
CA GLY A 12 11.33 -15.88 12.31
C GLY A 12 10.38 -15.50 11.16
N ILE A 13 9.32 -14.77 11.48
CA ILE A 13 8.31 -14.29 10.52
C ILE A 13 8.12 -12.78 10.68
N VAL A 14 7.46 -12.15 9.71
CA VAL A 14 7.10 -10.73 9.80
C VAL A 14 6.21 -10.49 11.03
N PHE A 15 6.63 -9.55 11.88
CA PHE A 15 5.84 -9.13 13.03
C PHE A 15 4.51 -8.52 12.56
N TYR A 16 3.39 -8.93 13.15
CA TYR A 16 2.04 -8.61 12.64
C TYR A 16 1.83 -7.11 12.34
N ALA A 17 2.34 -6.22 13.21
CA ALA A 17 2.18 -4.77 13.05
C ALA A 17 2.95 -4.20 11.84
N ASN A 18 4.00 -4.88 11.36
CA ASN A 18 4.78 -4.42 10.21
C ASN A 18 3.98 -4.48 8.90
N TYR A 19 2.91 -5.27 8.82
CA TYR A 19 1.98 -5.20 7.69
C TYR A 19 1.35 -3.80 7.54
N LEU A 20 1.11 -3.07 8.65
CA LEU A 20 0.62 -1.69 8.57
C LEU A 20 1.64 -0.74 7.93
N LYS A 21 2.95 -0.96 8.17
CA LYS A 21 4.02 -0.21 7.51
C LYS A 21 4.03 -0.51 6.02
N PHE A 22 3.86 -1.77 5.64
CA PHE A 22 3.79 -2.17 4.24
C PHE A 22 2.60 -1.55 3.53
N PHE A 23 1.44 -1.57 4.18
CA PHE A 23 0.22 -0.95 3.66
C PHE A 23 0.34 0.57 3.56
N GLU A 24 0.96 1.23 4.54
CA GLU A 24 1.23 2.67 4.47
C GLU A 24 2.12 3.02 3.28
N ARG A 25 3.28 2.36 3.14
CA ARG A 25 4.19 2.57 2.00
C ARG A 25 3.46 2.39 0.67
N ALA A 26 2.66 1.34 0.53
CA ALA A 26 1.87 1.10 -0.68
C ALA A 26 0.84 2.21 -0.96
N ARG A 27 0.15 2.73 0.07
CA ARG A 27 -0.76 3.87 -0.10
C ARG A 27 -0.02 5.13 -0.48
N THR A 28 1.12 5.40 0.15
CA THR A 28 1.94 6.58 -0.13
C THR A 28 2.48 6.56 -1.56
N GLU A 29 2.96 5.42 -2.04
CA GLU A 29 3.40 5.28 -3.44
C GLU A 29 2.23 5.38 -4.43
N TRP A 30 1.06 4.81 -4.10
CA TRP A 30 -0.14 4.95 -4.93
C TRP A 30 -0.59 6.42 -5.03
N LEU A 31 -0.69 7.15 -3.91
CA LEU A 31 -0.98 8.58 -3.91
C LEU A 31 0.04 9.35 -4.76
N ARG A 32 1.34 9.05 -4.60
CA ARG A 32 2.40 9.67 -5.40
C ARG A 32 2.25 9.40 -6.90
N SER A 33 1.82 8.20 -7.30
CA SER A 33 1.55 7.90 -8.73
C SER A 33 0.39 8.72 -9.32
N LEU A 34 -0.51 9.24 -8.47
CA LEU A 34 -1.56 10.18 -8.85
C LEU A 34 -1.09 11.64 -8.80
N GLY A 35 0.19 11.91 -8.52
CA GLY A 35 0.72 13.25 -8.31
C GLY A 35 0.38 13.85 -6.94
N LEU A 36 -0.14 13.04 -6.00
CA LEU A 36 -0.47 13.46 -4.65
C LEU A 36 0.68 13.17 -3.70
N GLU A 37 1.48 14.19 -3.43
CA GLU A 37 2.49 14.14 -2.37
C GLU A 37 1.94 14.75 -1.09
N GLN A 38 1.96 14.00 0.00
CA GLN A 38 1.38 14.38 1.30
C GLN A 38 1.80 15.79 1.78
N GLN A 39 3.10 16.10 1.66
CA GLN A 39 3.62 17.40 2.08
C GLN A 39 3.10 18.54 1.21
N ARG A 40 3.15 18.38 -0.12
CA ARG A 40 2.62 19.38 -1.07
C ARG A 40 1.13 19.58 -0.88
N LEU A 41 0.39 18.48 -0.69
CA LEU A 41 -1.05 18.53 -0.45
C LEU A 41 -1.37 19.30 0.83
N ARG A 42 -0.60 19.08 1.91
CA ARG A 42 -0.71 19.85 3.15
C ARG A 42 -0.44 21.33 2.95
N GLU A 43 0.64 21.68 2.26
CA GLU A 43 1.02 23.08 2.00
C GLU A 43 -0.04 23.82 1.15
N GLN A 44 -0.63 23.13 0.17
CA GLN A 44 -1.61 23.72 -0.76
C GLN A 44 -3.03 23.81 -0.20
N THR A 45 -3.43 22.84 0.64
CA THR A 45 -4.83 22.71 1.08
C THR A 45 -5.03 22.93 2.57
N GLY A 46 -3.95 22.93 3.36
CA GLY A 46 -4.00 22.94 4.82
C GLY A 46 -4.49 21.63 5.44
N GLY A 47 -4.77 20.58 4.64
CA GLY A 47 -5.26 19.30 5.15
C GLY A 47 -4.25 18.16 5.09
N LEU A 48 -4.51 17.10 5.86
CA LEU A 48 -3.76 15.85 5.80
C LEU A 48 -4.67 14.63 5.90
N PHE A 49 -4.13 13.49 5.44
CA PHE A 49 -4.73 12.19 5.69
C PHE A 49 -4.24 11.59 7.02
N VAL A 50 -5.19 11.10 7.82
CA VAL A 50 -4.93 10.41 9.09
C VAL A 50 -5.66 9.07 9.09
N VAL A 51 -5.02 8.00 9.54
CA VAL A 51 -5.68 6.70 9.72
C VAL A 51 -6.63 6.78 10.90
N THR A 52 -7.89 6.41 10.69
CA THR A 52 -8.93 6.40 11.75
C THR A 52 -9.38 5.00 12.14
N GLU A 53 -9.22 4.02 11.25
CA GLU A 53 -9.61 2.63 11.50
C GLU A 53 -8.73 1.68 10.69
N THR A 54 -8.40 0.54 11.27
CA THR A 54 -7.69 -0.56 10.60
C THR A 54 -8.30 -1.89 11.01
N ALA A 55 -8.65 -2.73 10.05
CA ALA A 55 -9.05 -4.12 10.27
C ALA A 55 -8.19 -5.01 9.37
N LEU A 56 -7.48 -5.97 9.97
CA LEU A 56 -6.52 -6.84 9.27
C LEU A 56 -6.87 -8.30 9.47
N ARG A 57 -6.68 -9.09 8.42
CA ARG A 57 -6.74 -10.55 8.47
C ARG A 57 -5.41 -11.12 7.98
N TYR A 58 -4.78 -11.94 8.83
CA TYR A 58 -3.54 -12.62 8.52
C TYR A 58 -3.86 -14.06 8.11
N HIS A 59 -3.42 -14.46 6.92
CA HIS A 59 -3.68 -15.79 6.36
C HIS A 59 -2.44 -16.67 6.46
N ARG A 60 -1.27 -16.11 6.14
CA ARG A 60 0.01 -16.83 6.10
C ARG A 60 1.17 -15.91 6.46
N PRO A 61 2.23 -16.43 7.12
CA PRO A 61 3.38 -15.62 7.47
C PRO A 61 4.29 -15.37 6.25
N ALA A 62 4.87 -14.18 6.20
CA ALA A 62 6.05 -13.89 5.38
C ALA A 62 7.33 -14.05 6.22
N ARG A 63 8.44 -14.32 5.57
CA ARG A 63 9.77 -14.50 6.16
C ARG A 63 10.78 -13.54 5.56
N LEU A 64 11.97 -13.49 6.17
CA LEU A 64 13.11 -12.77 5.64
C LEU A 64 13.31 -13.08 4.14
N ASP A 65 13.64 -12.04 3.38
CA ASP A 65 13.86 -12.09 1.95
C ASP A 65 12.63 -12.40 1.09
N ASP A 66 11.42 -12.56 1.63
CA ASP A 66 10.21 -12.64 0.81
C ASP A 66 10.00 -11.35 0.01
N LEU A 67 9.61 -11.48 -1.27
CA LEU A 67 9.21 -10.35 -2.09
C LEU A 67 7.69 -10.23 -2.06
N LEU A 68 7.21 -9.11 -1.52
CA LEU A 68 5.79 -8.83 -1.38
C LEU A 68 5.30 -7.87 -2.47
N GLN A 69 4.18 -8.20 -3.11
CA GLN A 69 3.35 -7.23 -3.80
C GLN A 69 2.31 -6.70 -2.82
N VAL A 70 2.26 -5.38 -2.63
CA VAL A 70 1.33 -4.74 -1.71
C VAL A 70 0.47 -3.76 -2.48
N SER A 71 -0.84 -3.94 -2.40
CA SER A 71 -1.82 -3.15 -3.14
C SER A 71 -2.55 -2.15 -2.25
N ALA A 72 -3.05 -1.08 -2.88
CA ALA A 72 -3.98 -0.13 -2.29
C ALA A 72 -5.09 0.16 -3.29
N ARG A 73 -6.35 0.01 -2.88
CA ARG A 73 -7.52 0.30 -3.72
C ARG A 73 -8.58 0.99 -2.89
N VAL A 74 -9.08 2.13 -3.36
CA VAL A 74 -10.23 2.80 -2.74
C VAL A 74 -11.48 1.96 -2.96
N THR A 75 -12.23 1.71 -1.88
CA THR A 75 -13.52 1.01 -1.93
C THR A 75 -14.69 1.90 -1.59
N GLU A 76 -14.45 2.93 -0.78
CA GLU A 76 -15.46 3.92 -0.41
C GLU A 76 -14.83 5.30 -0.36
N LEU A 77 -15.54 6.30 -0.88
CA LEU A 77 -15.14 7.71 -0.77
C LEU A 77 -16.29 8.49 -0.14
N GLY A 78 -16.03 9.06 1.05
CA GLY A 78 -16.96 9.90 1.80
C GLY A 78 -16.67 11.39 1.61
N ARG A 79 -17.36 12.23 2.41
CA ARG A 79 -17.17 13.69 2.37
C ARG A 79 -15.84 14.14 2.98
N ALA A 80 -15.34 13.40 3.97
CA ALA A 80 -14.17 13.74 4.79
C ALA A 80 -13.29 12.52 5.07
N SER A 81 -13.47 11.43 4.32
CA SER A 81 -12.75 10.18 4.53
C SER A 81 -12.78 9.30 3.28
N MET A 82 -11.90 8.30 3.24
CA MET A 82 -11.99 7.19 2.30
C MET A 82 -11.64 5.88 3.00
N THR A 83 -12.15 4.77 2.47
CA THR A 83 -11.79 3.42 2.88
C THR A 83 -10.97 2.77 1.78
N LEU A 84 -9.86 2.15 2.15
CA LEU A 84 -9.01 1.38 1.24
C LEU A 84 -9.03 -0.09 1.60
N GLN A 85 -9.20 -0.94 0.59
CA GLN A 85 -8.83 -2.34 0.66
C GLN A 85 -7.37 -2.49 0.25
N GLN A 86 -6.59 -3.16 1.08
CA GLN A 86 -5.19 -3.47 0.82
C GLN A 86 -4.93 -4.96 0.93
N LYS A 87 -3.99 -5.46 0.13
CA LYS A 87 -3.58 -6.86 0.13
C LYS A 87 -2.08 -6.94 -0.01
N ALA A 88 -1.44 -7.71 0.87
CA ALA A 88 -0.05 -8.13 0.77
C ALA A 88 -0.03 -9.56 0.23
N ARG A 89 0.66 -9.77 -0.89
CA ARG A 89 0.81 -11.06 -1.54
C ARG A 89 2.27 -11.44 -1.66
N LEU A 90 2.57 -12.71 -1.44
CA LEU A 90 3.89 -13.26 -1.72
C LEU A 90 4.03 -13.40 -3.24
N LEU A 91 5.00 -12.69 -3.81
CA LEU A 91 5.38 -12.94 -5.19
C LEU A 91 6.19 -14.25 -5.24
N PRO A 92 5.99 -15.06 -6.29
CA PRO A 92 6.85 -16.20 -6.55
C PRO A 92 8.31 -15.74 -6.57
N PRO A 93 9.25 -16.60 -6.15
CA PRO A 93 10.66 -16.32 -6.37
C PRO A 93 10.88 -15.98 -7.84
N HIS A 94 11.40 -14.79 -8.14
CA HIS A 94 11.91 -14.52 -9.47
C HIS A 94 13.08 -15.49 -9.68
N SER A 95 12.93 -16.46 -10.57
CA SER A 95 14.05 -17.26 -11.02
C SER A 95 15.07 -16.33 -11.66
N SER A 96 16.14 -15.96 -10.98
CA SER A 96 17.27 -15.32 -11.67
C SER A 96 18.55 -15.42 -10.85
N LEU A 97 19.42 -16.33 -11.27
CA LEU A 97 20.85 -16.09 -11.56
C LEU A 97 21.34 -17.16 -12.55
N ALA A 98 20.87 -17.14 -13.81
CA ALA A 98 21.46 -18.00 -14.85
C ALA A 98 21.74 -17.31 -16.19
N ASP A 99 21.12 -16.16 -16.54
CA ASP A 99 21.53 -15.47 -17.77
C ASP A 99 21.14 -13.98 -17.79
N PRO A 100 22.10 -13.04 -17.73
CA PRO A 100 21.87 -11.61 -17.90
C PRO A 100 21.29 -11.23 -19.27
N GLY A 101 21.48 -12.06 -20.31
CA GLY A 101 21.02 -11.78 -21.67
C GLY A 101 19.51 -11.95 -21.88
N ALA A 102 18.83 -12.73 -21.04
CA ALA A 102 17.41 -13.06 -21.19
C ALA A 102 16.45 -12.09 -20.45
N ALA A 103 16.98 -11.20 -19.59
CA ALA A 103 16.17 -10.33 -18.73
C ALA A 103 15.38 -9.26 -19.52
N ALA A 104 15.96 -8.73 -20.60
CA ALA A 104 15.29 -7.72 -21.43
C ALA A 104 14.15 -8.31 -22.29
N ALA A 105 14.31 -9.55 -22.76
CA ALA A 105 13.31 -10.22 -23.60
C ALA A 105 12.07 -10.67 -22.79
N ARG A 106 12.25 -11.06 -21.52
CA ARG A 106 11.16 -11.54 -20.65
C ARG A 106 10.31 -10.45 -20.01
N ALA A 107 10.78 -9.19 -20.02
CA ALA A 107 10.00 -8.06 -19.52
C ALA A 107 8.71 -7.81 -20.34
N ALA A 108 8.66 -8.30 -21.59
CA ALA A 108 7.52 -8.15 -22.49
C ALA A 108 6.50 -9.32 -22.45
N GLU A 109 6.84 -10.48 -21.87
CA GLU A 109 6.09 -11.73 -22.06
C GLU A 109 5.44 -12.32 -20.79
N ALA A 110 5.52 -11.69 -19.61
CA ALA A 110 4.88 -12.20 -18.40
C ALA A 110 3.42 -11.72 -18.28
N LEU A 111 2.58 -12.10 -19.25
CA LEU A 111 1.13 -11.92 -19.21
C LEU A 111 0.46 -13.20 -18.67
N GLU A 112 0.60 -13.46 -17.37
CA GLU A 112 -0.27 -14.29 -16.51
C GLU A 112 0.36 -14.28 -15.11
N PRO A 113 -0.26 -13.69 -14.07
CA PRO A 113 0.33 -13.72 -12.75
C PRO A 113 0.25 -15.15 -12.22
N ALA A 114 1.40 -15.83 -12.12
CA ALA A 114 1.56 -16.95 -11.19
C ALA A 114 0.92 -16.53 -9.86
N VAL A 115 -0.09 -17.29 -9.41
CA VAL A 115 -1.06 -16.86 -8.39
C VAL A 115 -0.32 -16.42 -7.12
N ALA A 116 -0.13 -15.12 -6.96
CA ALA A 116 0.58 -14.57 -5.81
C ALA A 116 -0.24 -14.84 -4.55
N GLU A 117 0.34 -15.60 -3.62
CA GLU A 117 -0.34 -16.11 -2.44
C GLU A 117 -0.75 -14.97 -1.50
N LEU A 118 -2.00 -14.96 -1.02
CA LEU A 118 -2.46 -13.91 -0.10
C LEU A 118 -1.88 -14.16 1.30
N LEU A 119 -1.11 -13.20 1.80
CA LEU A 119 -0.53 -13.25 3.14
C LEU A 119 -1.40 -12.51 4.15
N CYS A 120 -1.84 -11.31 3.78
CA CYS A 120 -2.66 -10.45 4.62
C CYS A 120 -3.57 -9.57 3.75
N ASP A 121 -4.81 -9.37 4.20
CA ASP A 121 -5.68 -8.32 3.68
C ASP A 121 -6.12 -7.37 4.80
N ALA A 122 -6.39 -6.13 4.41
CA ALA A 122 -6.78 -5.08 5.34
C ALA A 122 -7.84 -4.15 4.74
N SER A 123 -8.75 -3.70 5.60
CA SER A 123 -9.56 -2.49 5.38
C SER A 123 -8.97 -1.37 6.24
N ILE A 124 -8.64 -0.24 5.61
CA ILE A 124 -8.05 0.92 6.28
C ILE A 124 -8.88 2.16 5.95
N ARG A 125 -9.49 2.76 6.96
CA ARG A 125 -10.19 4.03 6.83
C ARG A 125 -9.23 5.17 7.13
N ILE A 126 -9.14 6.13 6.22
CA ILE A 126 -8.38 7.36 6.39
C ILE A 126 -9.32 8.57 6.36
N GLY A 127 -9.19 9.44 7.35
CA GLY A 127 -9.87 10.73 7.45
C GLY A 127 -9.04 11.85 6.82
N TRP A 128 -9.74 12.80 6.22
CA TRP A 128 -9.19 14.07 5.77
C TRP A 128 -9.44 15.12 6.85
N VAL A 129 -8.37 15.68 7.40
CA VAL A 129 -8.45 16.58 8.56
C VAL A 129 -7.65 17.85 8.30
N ASP A 130 -8.01 18.90 9.01
CA ASP A 130 -7.23 20.14 9.10
C ASP A 130 -5.89 19.87 9.78
N ALA A 131 -4.80 20.39 9.21
CA ALA A 131 -3.45 20.08 9.68
C ALA A 131 -3.02 20.79 10.96
N ALA A 132 -3.73 21.84 11.38
CA ALA A 132 -3.47 22.50 12.64
C ALA A 132 -4.30 21.89 13.78
N THR A 133 -5.53 21.47 13.50
CA THR A 133 -6.52 21.13 14.52
C THR A 133 -6.90 19.65 14.57
N LEU A 134 -6.53 18.86 13.55
CA LEU A 134 -6.93 17.46 13.36
C LEU A 134 -8.45 17.24 13.30
N ARG A 135 -9.23 18.30 13.11
CA ARG A 135 -10.68 18.20 12.93
C ARG A 135 -11.01 17.81 11.49
N PRO A 136 -12.08 17.02 11.26
CA PRO A 136 -12.48 16.64 9.91
C PRO A 136 -12.73 17.86 9.01
N LEU A 137 -12.16 17.81 7.79
CA LEU A 137 -12.44 18.75 6.71
C LEU A 137 -13.19 18.04 5.59
N ARG A 138 -13.91 18.80 4.77
CA ARG A 138 -14.40 18.25 3.50
C ARG A 138 -13.21 18.06 2.55
N LEU A 139 -13.16 16.92 1.87
CA LEU A 139 -12.20 16.68 0.81
C LEU A 139 -12.37 17.73 -0.32
N PRO A 140 -11.27 18.35 -0.80
CA PRO A 140 -11.33 19.26 -1.94
C PRO A 140 -11.93 18.59 -3.19
N PRO A 141 -12.77 19.26 -3.99
CA PRO A 141 -13.41 18.66 -5.17
C PRO A 141 -12.41 18.07 -6.18
N ALA A 142 -11.26 18.72 -6.40
CA ALA A 142 -10.21 18.22 -7.28
C ALA A 142 -9.63 16.90 -6.78
N LEU A 143 -9.44 16.75 -5.47
CA LEU A 143 -8.96 15.53 -4.84
C LEU A 143 -9.99 14.40 -4.96
N VAL A 144 -11.28 14.70 -4.74
CA VAL A 144 -12.38 13.73 -4.94
C VAL A 144 -12.44 13.23 -6.38
N HIS A 145 -12.28 14.12 -7.36
CA HIS A 145 -12.29 13.74 -8.78
C HIS A 145 -11.15 12.77 -9.11
N LEU A 146 -9.93 13.10 -8.67
CA LEU A 146 -8.75 12.27 -8.90
C LEU A 146 -8.87 10.89 -8.27
N LEU A 147 -9.33 10.82 -7.02
CA LEU A 147 -9.49 9.56 -6.27
C LEU A 147 -10.59 8.65 -6.82
N ASN A 148 -11.56 9.19 -7.58
CA ASN A 148 -12.60 8.39 -8.23
C ASN A 148 -12.15 7.80 -9.57
N GLN A 149 -11.05 8.29 -10.15
CA GLN A 149 -10.53 7.84 -11.45
C GLN A 149 -9.42 6.78 -11.33
N SER A 150 -8.99 6.48 -10.11
CA SER A 150 -7.85 5.64 -9.77
C SER A 150 -8.21 4.22 -9.33
#